data_AF-K2RHI3-F1
#
_entry.id   AF-K2RHI3-F1
#
_cell.length_a   1.000
_cell.length_b   1.000
_cell.length_c   1.000
_cell.angle_alpha   90.00
_cell.angle_beta   90.00
_cell.angle_gamma   90.00
#
_symmetry.space_group_name_H-M   'P 1'
#
loop_
_entity.id
_entity.type
_entity.pdbx_description
1 polymer ?
#
loop_
_entity_poly.entity_id
_entity_poly.type
_entity_poly.pdbx_seq_one_letter_code
_entity_poly.pdbx_strand_id
1 'polypeptide(L)'
;MIIDQAALGVDTHAFQSSDLVTQARVFLQNTRSAVTDELFKKWQAPRSNPMSVVQAFLLATRNGGLALRRPDLGVLSVGAKADVVVWDGTSPSLLGWVDPVAAIILHSNVGDVEHVLVDGKFVKRDHKLVVGDYGSVKSRFLDAAKRIQEQWRQIPRPTLDERTSAGAPIVHPDEVDVTAGDGTGYGQLYVQD
;
A
#
# COMPACT_ATOMS: atom_id res chain seq x y z
N MET A 1 17.65 -6.89 12.04
CA MET A 1 16.76 -7.56 11.05
C MET A 1 17.36 -7.34 9.67
N ILE A 2 17.57 -8.40 8.89
CA ILE A 2 18.04 -8.33 7.50
C ILE A 2 16.89 -8.87 6.63
N ILE A 3 16.48 -8.14 5.59
CA ILE A 3 15.32 -8.43 4.72
C ILE A 3 15.70 -8.41 3.24
N ASP A 4 16.86 -8.98 2.93
CA ASP A 4 17.46 -9.02 1.59
C ASP A 4 16.72 -9.92 0.58
N GLN A 5 15.77 -10.73 1.05
CA GLN A 5 14.87 -11.55 0.23
C GLN A 5 13.39 -11.22 0.46
N ALA A 6 13.08 -9.95 0.73
CA ALA A 6 11.71 -9.48 0.91
C ALA A 6 11.27 -8.54 -0.22
N ALA A 7 9.97 -8.50 -0.47
CA ALA A 7 9.29 -7.55 -1.35
C ALA A 7 7.96 -7.12 -0.73
N LEU A 8 7.39 -6.03 -1.21
CA LEU A 8 6.07 -5.55 -0.75
C LEU A 8 4.95 -6.02 -1.66
N GLY A 9 3.80 -6.29 -1.04
CA GLY A 9 2.54 -6.59 -1.72
C GLY A 9 1.41 -5.76 -1.12
N VAL A 10 0.35 -5.56 -1.90
CA VAL A 10 -0.86 -4.84 -1.48
C VAL A 10 -1.96 -5.77 -0.96
N ASP A 11 -1.66 -7.06 -0.77
CA ASP A 11 -2.66 -8.09 -0.45
C ASP A 11 -3.91 -7.96 -1.36
N THR A 12 -5.11 -8.21 -0.85
CA THR A 12 -6.36 -7.99 -1.57
C THR A 12 -6.90 -6.57 -1.41
N HIS A 13 -7.39 -6.02 -2.52
CA HIS A 13 -8.05 -4.71 -2.58
C HIS A 13 -9.41 -4.63 -1.84
N ALA A 14 -9.85 -5.73 -1.21
CA ALA A 14 -11.08 -5.74 -0.41
C ALA A 14 -10.90 -5.08 0.97
N PHE A 15 -9.66 -5.02 1.48
CA PHE A 15 -9.36 -4.49 2.81
C PHE A 15 -8.49 -3.23 2.77
N GLN A 16 -7.85 -2.93 1.63
CA GLN A 16 -6.99 -1.75 1.48
C GLN A 16 -6.86 -1.28 0.03
N SER A 17 -6.28 -0.08 -0.13
CA SER A 17 -6.00 0.51 -1.44
C SER A 17 -4.95 -0.29 -2.24
N SER A 18 -5.14 -0.36 -3.56
CA SER A 18 -4.27 -1.08 -4.49
C SER A 18 -3.04 -0.26 -4.92
N ASP A 19 -2.29 0.31 -3.97
CA ASP A 19 -1.16 1.16 -4.30
C ASP A 19 0.11 0.85 -3.50
N LEU A 20 1.21 0.58 -4.22
CA LEU A 20 2.48 0.18 -3.61
C LEU A 20 3.20 1.33 -2.89
N VAL A 21 2.95 2.59 -3.28
CA VAL A 21 3.63 3.73 -2.66
C VAL A 21 3.17 3.95 -1.22
N THR A 22 1.86 3.83 -0.96
CA THR A 22 1.33 3.87 0.42
C THR A 22 1.83 2.68 1.21
N GLN A 23 1.81 1.46 0.64
CA GLN A 23 2.33 0.29 1.35
C GLN A 23 3.82 0.42 1.69
N ALA A 24 4.63 0.95 0.78
CA ALA A 24 6.05 1.22 1.03
C ALA A 24 6.26 2.27 2.12
N ARG A 25 5.45 3.33 2.14
CA ARG A 25 5.49 4.36 3.18
C ARG A 25 5.09 3.81 4.54
N VAL A 26 4.00 3.07 4.62
CA VAL A 26 3.53 2.44 5.87
C VAL A 26 4.57 1.46 6.39
N PHE A 27 5.12 0.60 5.53
CA PHE A 27 6.18 -0.33 5.93
C PHE A 27 7.44 0.39 6.43
N LEU A 28 7.87 1.45 5.73
CA LEU A 28 9.02 2.27 6.14
C LEU A 28 8.80 2.88 7.52
N GLN A 29 7.64 3.52 7.75
CA GLN A 29 7.36 4.21 9.00
C GLN A 29 7.12 3.23 10.15
N ASN A 30 6.46 2.10 9.91
CA ASN A 30 6.30 1.04 10.90
C ASN A 30 7.65 0.44 11.31
N THR A 31 8.52 0.13 10.34
CA THR A 31 9.88 -0.36 10.62
C THR A 31 10.69 0.66 11.42
N ARG A 32 10.57 1.94 11.08
CA ARG A 32 11.22 3.02 11.84
C ARG A 32 10.71 3.13 13.27
N SER A 33 9.39 3.06 13.48
CA SER A 33 8.78 3.09 14.81
C SER A 33 9.27 1.91 15.64
N ALA A 34 9.08 0.68 15.15
CA ALA A 34 9.42 -0.53 15.89
C ALA A 34 10.90 -0.56 16.34
N VAL A 35 11.82 -0.14 15.46
CA VAL A 35 13.25 -0.07 15.83
C VAL A 35 13.52 1.06 16.82
N THR A 36 12.89 2.21 16.64
CA THR A 36 13.11 3.38 17.50
C THR A 36 12.50 3.19 18.90
N ASP A 37 11.34 2.56 19.00
CA ASP A 37 10.66 2.27 20.27
C ASP A 37 11.53 1.35 21.16
N GLU A 38 12.24 0.39 20.57
CA GLU A 38 13.21 -0.45 21.28
C GLU A 38 14.44 0.33 21.78
N LEU A 39 14.82 1.42 21.12
CA LEU A 39 15.87 2.32 21.60
C LEU A 39 15.38 3.19 22.76
N PHE A 40 14.17 3.73 22.65
CA PHE A 40 13.59 4.57 23.71
C PHE A 40 13.32 3.80 24.99
N LYS A 41 12.91 2.52 24.92
CA LYS A 41 12.84 1.63 26.08
C LYS A 41 14.17 1.49 26.83
N LYS A 42 15.30 1.74 26.15
CA LYS A 42 16.66 1.69 26.70
C LYS A 42 17.23 3.08 26.99
N TRP A 43 16.41 4.13 26.95
CA TRP A 43 16.85 5.53 27.15
C TRP A 43 17.88 6.01 26.10
N GLN A 44 17.77 5.51 24.87
CA GLN A 44 18.66 5.85 23.75
C GLN A 44 17.92 6.61 22.64
N ALA A 45 18.59 7.56 21.98
CA ALA A 45 18.06 8.27 20.82
C ALA A 45 18.77 7.83 19.52
N PRO A 46 18.04 7.64 18.40
CA PRO A 46 18.67 7.29 17.14
C PRO A 46 19.45 8.48 16.56
N ARG A 47 20.68 8.24 16.08
CA ARG A 47 21.47 9.23 15.32
C ARG A 47 21.00 9.40 13.88
N SER A 48 20.30 8.42 13.33
CA SER A 48 19.80 8.39 11.97
C SER A 48 18.55 7.53 11.87
N ASN A 49 17.81 7.66 10.77
CA ASN A 49 16.69 6.77 10.49
C ASN A 49 17.19 5.32 10.31
N PRO A 50 16.55 4.32 10.95
CA PRO A 50 16.99 2.92 10.89
C PRO A 50 16.75 2.24 9.54
N MET A 51 15.97 2.87 8.66
CA MET A 51 15.74 2.42 7.29
C MET A 51 15.65 3.63 6.35
N SER A 52 16.30 3.54 5.19
CA SER A 52 16.28 4.60 4.18
C SER A 52 15.06 4.49 3.27
N VAL A 53 14.68 5.62 2.65
CA VAL A 53 13.63 5.65 1.61
C VAL A 53 14.02 4.81 0.39
N VAL A 54 15.32 4.71 0.08
CA VAL A 54 15.83 3.86 -1.01
C VAL A 54 15.53 2.38 -0.76
N GLN A 55 15.69 1.90 0.47
CA GLN A 55 15.35 0.51 0.80
C GLN A 55 13.85 0.25 0.61
N ALA A 56 12.98 1.18 1.03
CA ALA A 56 11.54 1.05 0.80
C ALA A 56 11.19 1.07 -0.70
N PHE A 57 11.86 1.93 -1.48
CA PHE A 57 11.71 1.97 -2.94
C PHE A 57 12.14 0.66 -3.62
N LEU A 58 13.26 0.07 -3.19
CA LEU A 58 13.73 -1.23 -3.70
C LEU A 58 12.76 -2.36 -3.37
N LEU A 59 12.18 -2.38 -2.16
CA LEU A 59 11.16 -3.35 -1.77
C LEU A 59 9.90 -3.25 -2.64
N ALA A 60 9.53 -2.05 -3.08
CA ALA A 60 8.39 -1.80 -3.95
C ALA A 60 8.67 -2.00 -5.45
N THR A 61 9.93 -2.18 -5.86
CA THR A 61 10.34 -2.26 -7.26
C THR A 61 11.24 -3.48 -7.52
N ARG A 62 12.55 -3.31 -7.40
CA ARG A 62 13.56 -4.30 -7.78
C ARG A 62 13.37 -5.62 -7.05
N ASN A 63 13.12 -5.58 -5.76
CA ASN A 63 12.96 -6.81 -4.99
C ASN A 63 11.68 -7.56 -5.35
N GLY A 64 10.61 -6.85 -5.76
CA GLY A 64 9.41 -7.48 -6.31
C GLY A 64 9.71 -8.26 -7.59
N GLY A 65 10.49 -7.68 -8.51
CA GLY A 65 10.95 -8.38 -9.71
C GLY A 65 11.78 -9.63 -9.39
N LEU A 66 12.70 -9.51 -8.43
CA LEU A 66 13.52 -10.63 -7.98
C LEU A 66 12.71 -11.73 -7.28
N ALA A 67 11.71 -11.36 -6.46
CA ALA A 67 10.81 -12.32 -5.81
C ALA A 67 10.00 -13.13 -6.83
N LEU A 68 9.66 -12.52 -7.97
CA LEU A 68 9.03 -13.19 -9.12
C LEU A 68 10.01 -13.97 -10.01
N ARG A 69 11.30 -14.05 -9.63
CA ARG A 69 12.38 -14.65 -10.44
C ARG A 69 12.50 -14.02 -11.83
N ARG A 70 12.24 -12.71 -11.93
CA ARG A 70 12.31 -11.91 -13.16
C ARG A 70 13.35 -10.80 -13.01
N PRO A 71 14.63 -11.08 -13.31
CA PRO A 71 15.72 -10.12 -13.12
C PRO A 71 15.63 -8.91 -14.05
N ASP A 72 14.78 -8.99 -15.07
CA ASP A 72 14.47 -7.95 -16.06
C ASP A 72 13.34 -7.01 -15.63
N LEU A 73 12.77 -7.18 -14.43
CA LEU A 73 11.71 -6.33 -13.86
C LEU A 73 12.22 -5.46 -12.69
N GLY A 74 11.55 -4.33 -12.47
CA GLY A 74 11.86 -3.41 -11.37
C GLY A 74 13.23 -2.74 -11.50
N VAL A 75 13.76 -2.65 -12.72
CA VAL A 75 15.05 -2.04 -13.04
C VAL A 75 15.00 -1.36 -14.40
N LEU A 76 15.65 -0.20 -14.51
CA LEU A 76 15.90 0.47 -15.78
C LEU A 76 17.32 0.12 -16.25
N SER A 77 17.42 -0.89 -17.12
CA SER A 77 18.69 -1.31 -17.74
C SER A 77 18.46 -1.80 -19.15
N VAL A 78 19.50 -1.74 -20.00
CA VAL A 78 19.44 -2.30 -21.35
C VAL A 78 19.08 -3.79 -21.27
N GLY A 79 18.09 -4.21 -22.07
CA GLY A 79 17.58 -5.58 -22.10
C GLY A 79 16.49 -5.89 -21.06
N ALA A 80 16.20 -4.99 -20.12
CA ALA A 80 15.06 -5.13 -19.21
C ALA A 80 13.74 -4.75 -19.90
N LYS A 81 12.61 -5.13 -19.29
CA LYS A 81 11.29 -4.72 -19.78
C LYS A 81 11.09 -3.23 -19.62
N ALA A 82 10.43 -2.61 -20.59
CA ALA A 82 10.09 -1.19 -20.57
C ALA A 82 8.83 -0.93 -19.72
N ASP A 83 8.89 -1.35 -18.46
CA ASP A 83 7.87 -1.11 -17.44
C ASP A 83 8.26 0.13 -16.65
N VAL A 84 7.60 1.25 -16.93
CA VAL A 84 8.02 2.58 -16.45
C VAL A 84 6.83 3.31 -15.85
N VAL A 85 7.05 3.89 -14.67
CA VAL A 85 6.10 4.80 -14.03
C VAL A 85 6.74 6.18 -13.97
N VAL A 86 6.00 7.20 -14.40
CA VAL A 86 6.43 8.60 -14.38
C VAL A 86 5.51 9.36 -13.43
N TRP A 87 6.09 10.14 -12.54
CA TRP A 87 5.37 11.03 -11.64
C TRP A 87 5.44 12.47 -12.17
N ASP A 88 4.34 13.20 -12.05
CA ASP A 88 4.29 14.65 -12.26
C ASP A 88 5.05 15.34 -11.12
N GLY A 89 6.32 15.68 -11.38
CA GLY A 89 7.18 16.37 -10.43
C GLY A 89 6.77 17.82 -10.13
N THR A 90 5.69 18.32 -10.76
CA THR A 90 5.11 19.65 -10.52
C THR A 90 3.79 19.58 -9.75
N SER A 91 3.31 18.38 -9.41
CA SER A 91 2.10 18.21 -8.63
C SER A 91 2.26 18.81 -7.22
N PRO A 92 1.18 19.28 -6.57
CA PRO A 92 1.29 19.96 -5.27
C PRO A 92 2.00 19.16 -4.17
N SER A 93 1.88 17.83 -4.17
CA SER A 93 2.54 16.93 -3.21
C SER A 93 4.03 16.76 -3.51
N LEU A 94 4.47 17.08 -4.73
CA LEU A 94 5.84 16.92 -5.21
C LEU A 94 6.51 18.26 -5.51
N LEU A 95 6.00 19.40 -5.00
CA LEU A 95 6.74 20.66 -5.14
C LEU A 95 7.96 20.71 -4.20
N GLY A 96 9.10 21.18 -4.73
CA GLY A 96 10.29 21.50 -3.93
C GLY A 96 11.14 20.30 -3.48
N TRP A 97 11.07 19.16 -4.18
CA TRP A 97 11.96 18.03 -3.87
C TRP A 97 13.41 18.28 -4.29
N VAL A 98 14.33 17.63 -3.56
CA VAL A 98 15.75 17.54 -3.90
C VAL A 98 16.14 16.08 -4.16
N ASP A 99 15.63 15.17 -3.34
CA ASP A 99 15.75 13.72 -3.52
C ASP A 99 14.44 13.18 -4.14
N PRO A 100 14.46 12.70 -5.41
CA PRO A 100 13.26 12.19 -6.07
C PRO A 100 12.74 10.88 -5.46
N VAL A 101 13.60 10.05 -4.87
CA VAL A 101 13.17 8.81 -4.21
C VAL A 101 12.45 9.15 -2.90
N ALA A 102 12.97 10.11 -2.14
CA ALA A 102 12.28 10.64 -0.97
C ALA A 102 10.92 11.27 -1.36
N ALA A 103 10.89 12.05 -2.45
CA ALA A 103 9.66 12.64 -2.99
C ALA A 103 8.59 11.57 -3.28
N ILE A 104 8.95 10.52 -4.01
CA ILE A 104 8.04 9.41 -4.33
C ILE A 104 7.58 8.71 -3.05
N ILE A 105 8.51 8.22 -2.22
CA ILE A 105 8.16 7.37 -1.07
C ILE A 105 7.42 8.14 0.03
N LEU A 106 7.88 9.34 0.38
CA LEU A 106 7.35 10.08 1.52
C LEU A 106 6.18 11.01 1.18
N HIS A 107 6.10 11.51 -0.05
CA HIS A 107 5.19 12.62 -0.37
C HIS A 107 4.16 12.31 -1.47
N SER A 108 4.50 11.47 -2.45
CA SER A 108 3.59 11.23 -3.59
C SER A 108 2.32 10.43 -3.22
N ASN A 109 1.34 10.42 -4.11
CA ASN A 109 0.18 9.55 -4.09
C ASN A 109 -0.14 9.05 -5.52
N VAL A 110 -1.12 8.15 -5.67
CA VAL A 110 -1.48 7.56 -6.98
C VAL A 110 -1.96 8.58 -8.02
N GLY A 111 -2.49 9.72 -7.58
CA GLY A 111 -2.90 10.83 -8.43
C GLY A 111 -1.72 11.52 -9.13
N ASP A 112 -0.56 11.53 -8.48
CA ASP A 112 0.67 12.16 -8.99
C ASP A 112 1.33 11.35 -10.12
N VAL A 113 0.94 10.10 -10.31
CA VAL A 113 1.45 9.30 -11.43
C VAL A 113 0.90 9.88 -12.74
N GLU A 114 1.76 10.42 -13.58
CA GLU A 114 1.37 11.03 -14.87
C GLU A 114 1.25 9.97 -15.96
N HIS A 115 2.28 9.13 -16.10
CA HIS A 115 2.36 8.10 -17.12
C HIS A 115 2.69 6.73 -16.53
N VAL A 116 2.15 5.69 -17.16
CA VAL A 116 2.51 4.30 -16.91
C VAL A 116 2.66 3.59 -18.24
N LEU A 117 3.82 2.95 -18.42
CA LEU A 117 4.16 2.09 -19.54
C LEU A 117 4.31 0.67 -19.04
N VAL A 118 3.75 -0.29 -19.78
CA VAL A 118 3.94 -1.73 -19.57
C VAL A 118 4.40 -2.32 -20.89
N ASP A 119 5.56 -2.98 -20.88
CA ASP A 119 6.24 -3.49 -22.09
C ASP A 119 6.37 -2.41 -23.17
N GLY A 120 6.68 -1.17 -22.75
CA GLY A 120 6.86 -0.01 -23.62
C GLY A 120 5.56 0.59 -24.17
N LYS A 121 4.39 0.09 -23.77
CA LYS A 121 3.08 0.59 -24.21
C LYS A 121 2.43 1.39 -23.10
N PHE A 122 1.94 2.60 -23.42
CA PHE A 122 1.17 3.38 -22.47
C PHE A 122 -0.11 2.63 -22.06
N VAL A 123 -0.30 2.49 -20.74
CA VAL A 123 -1.56 2.08 -20.12
C VAL A 123 -2.21 3.22 -19.33
N LYS A 124 -1.40 4.23 -18.96
CA LYS A 124 -1.83 5.55 -18.48
C LYS A 124 -0.97 6.62 -19.14
N ARG A 125 -1.58 7.69 -19.64
CA ARG A 125 -0.90 8.82 -20.28
C ARG A 125 -1.61 10.12 -19.93
N ASP A 126 -0.85 11.17 -19.61
CA ASP A 126 -1.39 12.49 -19.28
C ASP A 126 -2.47 12.41 -18.18
N HIS A 127 -2.17 11.66 -17.11
CA HIS A 127 -3.08 11.32 -16.00
C HIS A 127 -4.33 10.50 -16.37
N LYS A 128 -4.50 10.06 -17.61
CA LYS A 128 -5.67 9.31 -18.08
C LYS A 128 -5.33 7.86 -18.40
N LEU A 129 -6.21 6.94 -18.02
CA LEU A 129 -6.11 5.55 -18.48
C LEU A 129 -6.33 5.50 -19.99
N VAL A 130 -5.44 4.80 -20.69
CA VAL A 130 -5.52 4.59 -22.15
C VAL A 130 -5.76 3.12 -22.50
N VAL A 131 -6.15 2.32 -21.51
CA VAL A 131 -6.59 0.94 -21.70
C VAL A 131 -7.93 0.92 -22.45
N GLY A 132 -8.19 -0.17 -23.17
CA GLY A 132 -9.46 -0.35 -23.90
C GLY A 132 -10.69 -0.29 -22.99
N ASP A 133 -11.86 -0.06 -23.59
CA ASP A 133 -13.22 -0.03 -23.00
C ASP A 133 -13.35 0.07 -21.45
N TYR A 134 -12.70 1.07 -20.87
CA TYR A 134 -12.73 1.30 -19.41
C TYR A 134 -14.14 1.59 -18.91
N GLY A 135 -14.98 2.24 -19.74
CA GLY A 135 -16.37 2.52 -19.43
C GLY A 135 -17.18 1.25 -19.17
N SER A 136 -17.09 0.26 -20.06
CA SER A 136 -17.75 -1.03 -19.87
C SER A 136 -17.20 -1.80 -18.67
N VAL A 137 -15.87 -1.82 -18.49
CA VAL A 137 -15.25 -2.44 -17.31
C VAL A 137 -15.78 -1.83 -16.02
N LYS A 138 -15.87 -0.50 -15.95
CA LYS A 138 -16.43 0.22 -14.80
C LYS A 138 -17.89 -0.15 -14.56
N SER A 139 -18.73 -0.18 -15.61
CA SER A 139 -20.14 -0.56 -15.48
C SER A 139 -20.29 -1.98 -14.93
N ARG A 140 -19.61 -2.95 -15.55
CA ARG A 140 -19.67 -4.36 -15.10
C ARG A 140 -19.16 -4.54 -13.67
N PHE A 141 -18.11 -3.81 -13.29
CA PHE A 141 -17.60 -3.84 -11.93
C PHE A 141 -18.63 -3.34 -10.93
N LEU A 142 -19.29 -2.21 -11.21
CA LEU A 142 -20.32 -1.66 -10.32
C LEU A 142 -21.55 -2.58 -10.20
N ASP A 143 -21.97 -3.19 -11.31
CA ASP A 143 -23.07 -4.17 -11.30
C ASP A 143 -22.72 -5.40 -10.46
N ALA A 144 -21.50 -5.92 -10.63
CA ALA A 144 -21.01 -7.05 -9.84
C ALA A 144 -20.87 -6.69 -8.35
N ALA A 145 -20.33 -5.51 -8.05
CA ALA A 145 -20.16 -5.02 -6.68
C ALA A 145 -21.52 -4.92 -5.97
N LYS A 146 -22.52 -4.31 -6.59
CA LYS A 146 -23.87 -4.20 -6.03
C LYS A 146 -24.46 -5.58 -5.73
N ARG A 147 -24.42 -6.49 -6.70
CA ARG A 147 -24.94 -7.87 -6.53
C ARG A 147 -24.24 -8.62 -5.40
N ILE A 148 -22.91 -8.55 -5.33
CA ILE A 148 -22.13 -9.23 -4.29
C ILE A 148 -22.41 -8.62 -2.91
N GLN A 149 -22.49 -7.29 -2.82
CA GLN A 149 -22.79 -6.58 -1.57
C GLN A 149 -24.19 -6.93 -1.05
N GLU A 150 -25.20 -7.00 -1.93
CA GLU A 150 -26.56 -7.42 -1.58
C GLU A 150 -26.57 -8.85 -1.02
N GLN A 151 -25.85 -9.77 -1.66
CA GLN A 151 -25.71 -11.15 -1.18
C GLN A 151 -24.99 -11.21 0.17
N TRP A 152 -23.88 -10.49 0.31
CA TRP A 152 -23.08 -10.45 1.54
C TRP A 152 -23.87 -9.92 2.75
N ARG A 153 -24.77 -8.94 2.54
CA ARG A 153 -25.65 -8.43 3.61
C ARG A 153 -26.59 -9.50 4.17
N GLN A 154 -26.92 -10.52 3.39
CA GLN A 154 -27.79 -11.62 3.83
C GLN A 154 -27.02 -12.74 4.53
N ILE A 155 -25.68 -12.72 4.50
CA ILE A 155 -24.86 -13.73 5.17
C ILE A 155 -24.75 -13.35 6.65
N PRO A 156 -25.19 -14.22 7.59
CA PRO A 156 -25.01 -13.98 9.01
C PRO A 156 -23.53 -13.78 9.34
N ARG A 157 -23.23 -12.84 10.25
CA ARG A 157 -21.84 -12.66 10.71
C ARG A 157 -21.33 -13.96 11.33
N PRO A 158 -20.08 -14.37 11.05
CA PRO A 158 -19.51 -15.55 11.66
C PRO A 158 -19.41 -15.35 13.18
N THR A 159 -19.76 -16.38 13.94
CA THR A 159 -19.40 -16.48 15.35
C THR A 159 -17.93 -16.87 15.43
N LEU A 160 -17.15 -16.14 16.22
CA LEU A 160 -15.76 -16.50 16.49
C LEU A 160 -15.72 -17.55 17.60
N ASP A 161 -14.90 -18.58 17.41
CA ASP A 161 -14.58 -19.54 18.46
C ASP A 161 -13.71 -18.89 19.55
N GLU A 162 -13.59 -19.53 20.71
CA GLU A 162 -12.68 -19.07 21.78
C GLU A 162 -11.20 -19.11 21.36
N ARG A 163 -10.88 -19.90 20.33
CA ARG A 163 -9.52 -20.12 19.85
C ARG A 163 -9.47 -20.14 18.32
N THR A 164 -8.35 -19.68 17.79
CA THR A 164 -7.99 -19.83 16.38
C THR A 164 -7.83 -21.30 16.00
N SER A 165 -7.81 -21.61 14.71
CA SER A 165 -7.49 -22.95 14.18
C SER A 165 -6.10 -23.46 14.60
N ALA A 166 -5.20 -22.56 14.96
CA ALA A 166 -3.87 -22.88 15.50
C ALA A 166 -3.83 -23.00 17.04
N GLY A 167 -4.97 -22.86 17.72
CA GLY A 167 -5.10 -23.01 19.18
C GLY A 167 -4.81 -21.75 19.99
N ALA A 168 -4.43 -20.63 19.37
CA ALA A 168 -4.24 -19.36 20.07
C ALA A 168 -5.60 -18.80 20.57
N PRO A 169 -5.69 -18.23 21.79
CA PRO A 169 -6.93 -17.63 22.29
C PRO A 169 -7.33 -16.41 21.45
N ILE A 170 -8.62 -16.26 21.21
CA ILE A 170 -9.21 -15.06 20.62
C ILE A 170 -9.61 -14.13 21.77
N VAL A 171 -9.03 -12.93 21.81
CA VAL A 171 -9.21 -11.95 22.88
C VAL A 171 -9.58 -10.58 22.32
N HIS A 172 -10.21 -9.74 23.15
CA HIS A 172 -10.41 -8.34 22.82
C HIS A 172 -9.09 -7.57 22.93
N PRO A 173 -8.71 -6.77 21.93
CA PRO A 173 -7.53 -5.91 22.02
C PRO A 173 -7.82 -4.72 22.94
N ASP A 174 -6.75 -4.06 23.40
CA ASP A 174 -6.87 -2.74 24.03
C ASP A 174 -7.47 -1.74 23.03
N GLU A 175 -8.42 -0.94 23.48
CA GLU A 175 -9.10 0.05 22.64
C GLU A 175 -8.22 1.29 22.46
N VAL A 176 -8.20 1.81 21.24
CA VAL A 176 -7.53 3.07 20.89
C VAL A 176 -8.58 4.04 20.39
N ASP A 177 -8.78 5.13 21.14
CA ASP A 177 -9.70 6.21 20.76
C ASP A 177 -8.93 7.50 20.46
N VAL A 178 -9.38 8.21 19.43
CA VAL A 178 -8.88 9.54 19.04
C VAL A 178 -9.67 10.66 19.75
N THR A 179 -10.70 10.30 20.50
CA THR A 179 -11.55 11.17 21.31
C THR A 179 -11.44 10.79 22.79
N ALA A 180 -11.63 11.77 23.67
CA ALA A 180 -11.67 11.51 25.10
C ALA A 180 -13.04 10.95 25.50
N GLY A 181 -13.06 9.93 26.36
CA GLY A 181 -14.28 9.36 26.93
C GLY A 181 -14.28 7.83 26.89
N ASP A 182 -15.45 7.24 27.13
CA ASP A 182 -15.68 5.80 27.12
C ASP A 182 -16.18 5.28 25.75
N GLY A 183 -15.88 6.05 24.69
CA GLY A 183 -16.19 5.66 23.31
C GLY A 183 -15.21 4.60 22.81
N THR A 184 -15.63 3.88 21.77
CA THR A 184 -14.77 2.88 21.10
C THR A 184 -14.47 3.27 19.64
N GLY A 185 -14.99 4.43 19.19
CA GLY A 185 -14.96 4.86 17.79
C GLY A 185 -15.87 4.06 16.82
N TYR A 186 -16.41 2.91 17.25
CA TYR A 186 -17.32 2.10 16.44
C TYR A 186 -18.76 2.65 16.51
N GLY A 187 -19.06 3.62 15.66
CA GLY A 187 -20.39 4.24 15.51
C GLY A 187 -21.26 3.64 14.41
N GLN A 188 -22.35 4.35 14.05
CA GLN A 188 -23.20 3.98 12.92
C GLN A 188 -22.38 3.98 11.62
N LEU A 189 -22.27 2.81 11.00
CA LEU A 189 -21.69 2.69 9.67
C LEU A 189 -22.69 3.25 8.65
N TYR A 190 -22.21 3.96 7.62
CA TYR A 190 -22.99 4.44 6.46
C TYR A 190 -23.40 3.29 5.52
N VAL A 191 -23.88 2.19 6.09
CA VAL A 191 -24.21 0.93 5.40
C VAL A 191 -25.71 0.62 5.54
N GLN A 192 -26.45 1.44 6.29
CA GLN A 192 -27.90 1.35 6.46
C GLN A 192 -28.61 2.48 5.69
N ASP A 193 -29.28 2.08 4.61
CA ASP A 193 -30.70 2.36 4.31
C ASP A 193 -31.27 1.05 3.72
#